data_AF-A0A848A019-F1
#
_entry.id   AF-A0A848A019-F1
#
_cell.length_a   1.000
_cell.length_b   1.000
_cell.length_c   1.000
_cell.angle_alpha   90.00
_cell.angle_beta   90.00
_cell.angle_gamma   90.00
#
_symmetry.space_group_name_H-M   'P 1'
#
loop_
_entity.id
_entity.type
_entity.pdbx_description
1 polymer ?
#
loop_
_entity_poly.entity_id
_entity_poly.type
_entity_poly.pdbx_seq_one_letter_code
_entity_poly.pdbx_strand_id
1 'polypeptide(L)'
;MVADGELLIGITFNPNEPANLVAAGTMPASTIAWQHEKGTIGNTHFVAIPVNATAKAAAQVFADFLLSAEAQARKNDIKVWGDPTVLAVDKLPAGQQAAFTSAAAPGSVTLPGPTLLEPHASWVPLIEKAWLTHYGKG
;
A
#
# COMPACT_ATOMS: atom_id res chain seq x y z
N MET A 1 -4.17 -16.73 -10.24
CA MET A 1 -2.85 -16.67 -10.91
C MET A 1 -1.68 -17.11 -10.03
N VAL A 2 -1.28 -16.40 -8.97
CA VAL A 2 -0.18 -16.91 -8.11
C VAL A 2 -0.68 -18.00 -7.15
N ALA A 3 -1.83 -17.79 -6.52
CA ALA A 3 -2.40 -18.71 -5.52
C ALA A 3 -2.77 -20.09 -6.09
N ASP A 4 -3.19 -20.14 -7.36
CA ASP A 4 -3.56 -21.36 -8.11
C ASP A 4 -2.40 -21.92 -8.95
N GLY A 5 -1.21 -21.30 -8.88
CA GLY A 5 0.01 -21.79 -9.51
C GLY A 5 0.17 -21.50 -11.00
N GLU A 6 -0.72 -20.70 -11.61
CA GLU A 6 -0.55 -20.26 -13.00
C GLU A 6 0.67 -19.35 -13.20
N LEU A 7 1.01 -18.56 -12.17
CA LEU A 7 2.18 -17.69 -12.13
C LEU A 7 3.08 -18.06 -10.94
N LEU A 8 4.38 -18.08 -11.20
CA LEU A 8 5.40 -18.22 -10.15
C LEU A 8 5.57 -16.93 -9.33
N ILE A 9 5.35 -15.77 -9.95
CA ILE A 9 5.61 -14.45 -9.37
C ILE A 9 4.43 -13.53 -9.67
N GLY A 10 3.99 -12.77 -8.66
CA GLY A 10 3.05 -11.67 -8.78
C GLY A 10 3.70 -10.36 -8.34
N ILE A 11 3.24 -9.25 -8.92
CA ILE A 11 3.63 -7.90 -8.52
C ILE A 11 2.47 -7.31 -7.72
N THR A 12 2.76 -6.77 -6.55
CA THR A 12 1.76 -6.14 -5.66
C THR A 12 2.11 -4.69 -5.37
N PHE A 13 1.08 -3.88 -5.15
CA PHE A 13 1.20 -2.48 -4.72
C PHE A 13 1.24 -2.34 -3.19
N ASN A 14 0.88 -3.38 -2.42
CA ASN A 14 0.90 -3.36 -0.97
C ASN A 14 1.97 -4.33 -0.44
N PRO A 15 3.02 -3.85 0.25
CA PRO A 15 4.10 -4.70 0.74
C PRO A 15 3.65 -5.78 1.74
N ASN A 16 2.48 -5.61 2.36
CA ASN A 16 1.93 -6.56 3.31
C ASN A 16 0.86 -7.48 2.69
N GLU A 17 0.49 -7.31 1.41
CA GLU A 17 -0.53 -8.15 0.77
C GLU A 17 -0.18 -9.65 0.83
N PRO A 18 1.07 -10.09 0.56
CA PRO A 18 1.38 -11.52 0.66
C PRO A 18 1.19 -12.05 2.09
N ALA A 19 1.57 -11.28 3.11
CA ALA A 19 1.35 -11.65 4.51
C ALA A 19 -0.14 -11.70 4.89
N ASN A 20 -0.94 -10.75 4.39
CA ASN A 20 -2.39 -10.73 4.55
C ASN A 20 -3.04 -11.97 3.91
N LEU A 21 -2.66 -12.30 2.68
CA LEU A 21 -3.19 -13.47 1.96
C LEU A 21 -2.80 -14.79 2.61
N VAL A 22 -1.60 -14.88 3.18
CA VAL A 22 -1.19 -16.04 3.98
C VAL A 22 -2.00 -16.13 5.27
N ALA A 23 -2.18 -15.02 6.00
CA ALA A 23 -3.00 -14.97 7.21
C ALA A 23 -4.47 -15.33 6.93
N ALA A 24 -4.98 -14.99 5.74
CA ALA A 24 -6.33 -15.34 5.28
C ALA A 24 -6.43 -16.77 4.72
N GLY A 25 -5.34 -17.54 4.65
CA GLY A 25 -5.32 -18.90 4.11
C GLY A 25 -5.53 -18.99 2.60
N THR A 26 -5.41 -17.87 1.88
CA THR A 26 -5.54 -17.81 0.41
C THR A 26 -4.22 -18.10 -0.30
N MET A 27 -3.09 -17.92 0.40
CA MET A 27 -1.74 -18.26 -0.06
C MET A 27 -1.07 -19.26 0.89
N PRO A 28 -0.21 -20.15 0.39
CA PRO A 28 0.54 -21.08 1.24
C PRO A 28 1.47 -20.35 2.22
N ALA A 29 1.72 -20.93 3.39
CA ALA A 29 2.65 -20.37 4.39
C ALA A 29 4.11 -20.25 3.89
N SER A 30 4.47 -20.94 2.80
CA SER A 30 5.76 -20.84 2.12
C SER A 30 5.87 -19.62 1.18
N THR A 31 4.83 -18.80 1.06
CA THR A 31 4.85 -17.58 0.24
C THR A 31 5.89 -16.61 0.77
N ILE A 32 6.67 -16.04 -0.13
CA ILE A 32 7.69 -15.04 0.18
C ILE A 32 7.35 -13.72 -0.50
N ALA A 33 7.65 -12.62 0.17
CA ALA A 33 7.64 -11.28 -0.40
C ALA A 33 9.05 -10.70 -0.32
N TRP A 34 9.45 -9.94 -1.33
CA TRP A 34 10.73 -9.26 -1.34
C TRP A 34 10.60 -7.88 -1.97
N GLN A 35 11.56 -7.02 -1.65
CA GLN A 35 11.79 -5.76 -2.35
C GLN A 35 13.19 -5.77 -2.95
N HIS A 36 13.39 -5.02 -4.03
CA HIS A 36 14.73 -4.86 -4.60
C HIS A 36 15.62 -4.06 -3.64
N GLU A 37 16.88 -4.44 -3.52
CA GLU A 37 17.86 -3.77 -2.65
C GLU A 37 18.00 -2.27 -2.96
N LYS A 38 17.94 -1.91 -4.26
CA LYS A 38 17.97 -0.52 -4.73
C LYS A 38 16.61 0.19 -4.66
N GLY A 39 15.59 -0.47 -4.13
CA GLY A 39 14.24 0.07 -4.01
C GLY A 39 13.35 -0.13 -5.22
N THR A 40 12.11 0.31 -5.05
CA THR A 40 11.07 0.36 -6.08
C THR A 40 10.39 1.72 -6.07
N ILE A 41 9.72 2.06 -7.18
CA ILE A 41 8.87 3.26 -7.20
C ILE A 41 7.79 3.10 -6.12
N GLY A 42 7.72 4.06 -5.21
CA GLY A 42 6.62 4.16 -4.25
C GLY A 42 5.49 4.97 -4.83
N ASN A 43 4.27 4.53 -4.55
CA ASN A 43 3.08 5.31 -4.80
C ASN A 43 2.48 5.77 -3.48
N THR A 44 1.87 6.96 -3.48
CA THR A 44 1.08 7.46 -2.35
C THR A 44 -0.32 7.79 -2.85
N HIS A 45 -1.31 7.26 -2.16
CA HIS A 45 -2.71 7.58 -2.37
C HIS A 45 -3.13 8.77 -1.51
N PHE A 46 -4.02 9.60 -2.06
CA PHE A 46 -4.52 10.81 -1.42
C PHE A 46 -6.04 10.77 -1.30
N VAL A 47 -6.57 11.29 -0.18
CA VAL A 47 -8.00 11.59 -0.02
C VAL A 47 -8.21 13.06 -0.38
N ALA A 48 -9.12 13.33 -1.31
CA ALA A 48 -9.43 14.68 -1.76
C ALA A 48 -10.93 14.98 -1.66
N ILE A 49 -11.27 16.25 -1.43
CA ILE A 49 -12.64 16.75 -1.43
C ILE A 49 -12.87 17.52 -2.74
N PRO A 50 -13.74 17.06 -3.64
CA PRO A 50 -14.03 17.78 -4.88
C PRO A 50 -14.57 19.19 -4.63
N VAL A 51 -14.21 20.13 -5.52
CA VAL A 51 -14.63 21.54 -5.41
C VAL A 51 -16.15 21.72 -5.40
N ASN A 52 -16.89 20.79 -6.01
CA ASN A 52 -18.34 20.75 -6.11
C ASN A 52 -19.01 19.79 -5.10
N ALA A 53 -18.29 19.30 -4.08
CA ALA A 53 -18.89 18.47 -3.05
C ALA A 53 -20.06 19.21 -2.37
N THR A 54 -21.22 18.55 -2.30
CA THR A 54 -22.45 19.10 -1.68
C THR A 54 -22.36 19.17 -0.16
N ALA A 55 -21.51 18.34 0.46
CA ALA A 55 -21.33 18.25 1.90
C ALA A 55 -19.84 18.39 2.33
N LYS A 56 -19.21 19.53 2.01
CA LYS A 56 -17.78 19.77 2.28
C LYS A 56 -17.37 19.59 3.75
N ALA A 57 -18.16 20.14 4.68
CA ALA A 57 -17.85 20.04 6.11
C ALA A 57 -17.88 18.58 6.59
N ALA A 58 -18.87 17.79 6.16
CA ALA A 58 -18.95 16.38 6.50
C ALA A 58 -17.79 15.58 5.87
N ALA A 59 -17.40 15.91 4.64
CA ALA A 59 -16.26 15.28 3.98
C ALA A 59 -14.93 15.56 4.72
N GLN A 60 -14.76 16.76 5.30
CA GLN A 60 -13.59 17.08 6.14
C GLN A 60 -13.57 16.24 7.41
N VAL A 61 -14.70 16.14 8.12
CA VAL A 61 -14.81 15.28 9.32
C VAL A 61 -14.45 13.83 9.01
N PHE A 62 -14.88 13.32 7.85
CA PHE A 62 -14.53 11.97 7.43
C PHE A 62 -13.05 11.84 7.09
N ALA A 63 -12.45 12.82 6.41
CA ALA A 63 -11.01 12.83 6.14
C ALA A 63 -10.18 12.85 7.44
N ASP A 64 -10.58 13.64 8.43
CA ASP A 64 -9.95 13.68 9.75
C ASP A 64 -10.06 12.33 10.46
N PHE A 65 -11.22 11.68 10.37
CA PHE A 65 -11.40 10.32 10.90
C PHE A 65 -10.45 9.32 10.21
N LEU A 66 -10.32 9.36 8.88
CA LEU A 66 -9.42 8.48 8.15
C LEU A 66 -7.95 8.69 8.56
N LEU A 67 -7.57 9.91 8.97
CA LEU A 67 -6.24 10.23 9.49
C LEU A 67 -6.07 9.96 10.99
N SER A 68 -7.12 9.52 11.70
CA SER A 68 -7.01 9.17 13.12
C SER A 68 -6.11 7.95 13.35
N ALA A 69 -5.47 7.89 14.52
CA ALA A 69 -4.65 6.75 14.92
C ALA A 69 -5.43 5.43 14.90
N GLU A 70 -6.71 5.44 15.30
CA GLU A 70 -7.58 4.26 15.29
C GLU A 70 -7.80 3.73 13.86
N ALA A 71 -8.21 4.60 12.94
CA ALA A 71 -8.46 4.22 11.55
C ALA A 71 -7.18 3.72 10.88
N GLN A 72 -6.06 4.42 11.10
CA GLN A 72 -4.76 4.05 10.53
C GLN A 72 -4.18 2.76 11.13
N ALA A 73 -4.37 2.50 12.44
CA ALA A 73 -3.96 1.25 13.06
C ALA A 73 -4.78 0.07 12.50
N ARG A 74 -6.11 0.24 12.36
CA ARG A 74 -6.97 -0.79 11.75
C ARG A 74 -6.60 -1.06 10.30
N LYS A 75 -6.28 -0.03 9.52
CA LYS A 75 -5.80 -0.14 8.15
C LYS A 75 -4.48 -0.92 8.07
N ASN A 76 -3.55 -0.63 8.98
CA ASN A 76 -2.23 -1.26 9.04
C ASN A 76 -2.23 -2.72 9.54
N ASP A 77 -3.32 -3.17 10.17
CA ASP A 77 -3.45 -4.56 10.64
C ASP A 77 -3.55 -5.54 9.45
N ILE A 78 -2.58 -6.44 9.35
CA ILE A 78 -2.51 -7.48 8.31
C ILE A 78 -3.67 -8.46 8.35
N LYS A 79 -4.42 -8.55 9.46
CA LYS A 79 -5.63 -9.37 9.54
C LYS A 79 -6.86 -8.68 8.95
N VAL A 80 -6.77 -7.38 8.67
CA VAL A 80 -7.87 -6.56 8.15
C VAL A 80 -7.56 -6.10 6.73
N TRP A 81 -6.50 -5.31 6.53
CA TRP A 81 -6.10 -4.81 5.22
C TRP A 81 -4.57 -4.86 5.05
N GLY A 82 -3.83 -4.41 6.05
CA GLY A 82 -2.36 -4.43 6.05
C GLY A 82 -1.72 -3.30 5.25
N ASP A 83 -2.49 -2.37 4.66
CA ASP A 83 -1.92 -1.21 3.97
C ASP A 83 -1.26 -0.26 5.00
N PRO A 84 0.05 0.05 4.87
CA PRO A 84 0.78 0.83 5.87
C PRO A 84 0.13 2.16 6.26
N THR A 85 0.33 2.56 7.52
CA THR A 85 -0.08 3.87 8.03
C THR A 85 0.70 5.02 7.40
N VAL A 86 0.05 6.17 7.22
CA VAL A 86 0.70 7.43 6.82
C VAL A 86 1.14 8.28 8.02
N LEU A 87 0.83 7.85 9.24
CA LEU A 87 1.16 8.59 10.45
C LEU A 87 2.61 8.36 10.86
N ALA A 88 3.25 9.43 11.33
CA ALA A 88 4.49 9.34 12.10
C ALA A 88 4.18 8.76 13.49
N VAL A 89 4.19 7.43 13.60
CA VAL A 89 3.77 6.69 14.81
C VAL A 89 4.59 7.12 16.03
N ASP A 90 5.88 7.38 15.85
CA ASP A 90 6.81 7.86 16.90
C ASP A 90 6.40 9.21 17.52
N LYS A 91 5.56 9.99 16.82
CA LYS A 91 5.03 11.27 17.29
C LYS A 91 3.64 11.18 17.93
N LEU A 92 3.02 10.00 17.94
CA LEU A 92 1.71 9.82 18.57
C LEU A 92 1.85 9.72 20.10
N PRO A 93 0.79 10.02 20.88
CA PRO A 93 0.76 9.68 22.31
C PRO A 93 1.01 8.19 22.54
N ALA A 94 1.73 7.82 23.61
CA ALA A 94 2.14 6.43 23.88
C ALA A 94 0.98 5.41 23.84
N GLY A 95 -0.20 5.78 24.33
CA GLY A 95 -1.38 4.91 24.27
C GLY A 95 -1.87 4.62 22.85
N GLN A 96 -1.68 5.55 21.91
CA GLN A 96 -2.04 5.36 20.50
C GLN A 96 -0.94 4.60 19.74
N GLN A 97 0.33 4.77 20.11
CA GLN A 97 1.43 4.00 19.52
C GLN A 97 1.23 2.50 19.69
N ALA A 98 0.71 2.09 20.87
CA ALA A 98 0.44 0.69 21.18
C ALA A 98 -0.61 0.02 20.26
N ALA A 99 -1.38 0.79 19.48
CA ALA A 99 -2.29 0.24 18.49
C ALA A 99 -1.58 -0.24 17.20
N PHE A 100 -0.34 0.19 16.96
CA PHE A 100 0.43 -0.13 15.75
C PHE A 100 1.34 -1.35 15.94
N THR A 101 0.81 -2.44 16.49
CA THR A 101 1.56 -3.68 16.73
C THR A 101 1.45 -4.64 15.54
N SER A 102 2.05 -4.29 14.41
CA SER A 102 2.19 -5.25 13.29
C SER A 102 3.52 -5.97 13.42
N ALA A 103 3.47 -7.19 13.98
CA ALA A 103 4.63 -8.09 13.98
C ALA A 103 4.83 -8.68 12.57
N ALA A 104 6.08 -9.00 12.24
CA ALA A 104 6.38 -9.77 11.03
C ALA A 104 5.62 -11.11 11.06
N ALA A 105 5.06 -11.48 9.92
CA ALA A 105 4.28 -12.70 9.72
C ALA A 105 4.84 -13.48 8.51
N PRO A 106 4.46 -14.76 8.33
CA PRO A 106 4.73 -15.47 7.08
C PRO A 106 4.26 -14.65 5.88
N GLY A 107 5.09 -14.52 4.84
CA GLY A 107 4.82 -13.66 3.69
C GLY A 107 5.16 -12.18 3.88
N SER A 108 5.63 -11.73 5.05
CA SER A 108 6.13 -10.37 5.22
C SER A 108 7.47 -10.15 4.50
N VAL A 109 7.68 -8.94 3.99
CA VAL A 109 9.00 -8.51 3.50
C VAL A 109 9.98 -8.47 4.67
N THR A 110 11.10 -9.19 4.56
CA THR A 110 12.12 -9.27 5.62
C THR A 110 13.22 -8.22 5.49
N LEU A 111 13.51 -7.79 4.26
CA LEU A 111 14.51 -6.77 3.93
C LEU A 111 13.83 -5.67 3.10
N PRO A 112 13.34 -4.60 3.74
CA PRO A 112 12.73 -3.49 3.01
C PRO A 112 13.80 -2.72 2.22
N GLY A 113 13.46 -2.34 0.99
CA GLY A 113 14.27 -1.46 0.14
C GLY A 113 13.83 0.00 0.29
N PRO A 114 14.63 0.97 -0.19
CA PRO A 114 14.24 2.36 -0.21
C PRO A 114 13.05 2.61 -1.14
N THR A 115 12.20 3.57 -0.79
CA THR A 115 11.14 4.05 -1.68
C THR A 115 11.71 5.05 -2.68
N LEU A 116 11.59 4.78 -3.97
CA LEU A 116 11.98 5.67 -5.06
C LEU A 116 10.82 6.58 -5.44
N LEU A 117 11.12 7.83 -5.80
CA LEU A 117 10.11 8.79 -6.24
C LEU A 117 9.54 8.39 -7.61
N GLU A 118 8.26 8.69 -7.81
CA GLU A 118 7.66 8.65 -9.14
C GLU A 118 8.38 9.64 -10.09
N PRO A 119 8.47 9.31 -11.40
CA PRO A 119 8.97 10.25 -12.39
C PRO A 119 8.18 11.57 -12.34
N HIS A 120 8.85 12.69 -12.60
CA HIS A 120 8.17 13.98 -12.71
C HIS A 120 7.03 13.92 -13.73
N ALA A 121 5.90 14.57 -13.45
CA ALA A 121 4.67 14.47 -14.24
C ALA A 121 4.86 14.81 -15.74
N SER A 122 5.87 15.61 -16.09
CA SER A 122 6.24 15.89 -17.49
C SER A 122 6.64 14.64 -18.29
N TRP A 123 6.99 13.53 -17.64
CA TRP A 123 7.31 12.26 -18.28
C TRP A 123 6.09 11.44 -18.66
N VAL A 124 4.93 11.68 -18.03
CA VAL A 124 3.71 10.88 -18.25
C VAL A 124 3.34 10.80 -19.74
N PRO A 125 3.25 11.91 -20.50
CA PRO A 125 2.89 11.83 -21.92
C PRO A 125 3.89 11.04 -22.77
N LEU A 126 5.18 11.07 -22.40
CA LEU A 126 6.23 10.32 -23.10
C LEU A 126 6.11 8.83 -22.82
N ILE A 127 5.90 8.45 -21.56
CA ILE A 127 5.70 7.06 -21.13
C ILE A 127 4.44 6.48 -21.77
N GLU A 128 3.32 7.20 -21.73
CA GLU A 128 2.06 6.76 -22.35
C GLU A 128 2.20 6.55 -23.86
N LYS A 129 2.85 7.48 -24.56
CA LYS A 129 3.11 7.34 -26.00
C LYS A 129 3.96 6.11 -26.31
N ALA A 130 5.03 5.90 -25.53
CA ALA A 130 5.88 4.72 -25.71
C ALA A 130 5.09 3.44 -25.43
N TRP A 131 4.31 3.40 -24.36
CA TRP A 131 3.47 2.26 -23.99
C TRP A 131 2.50 1.89 -25.12
N LEU A 132 1.76 2.87 -25.66
CA LEU A 132 0.85 2.64 -26.78
C LEU A 132 1.57 2.15 -28.04
N THR A 133 2.78 2.64 -28.29
CA THR A 133 3.60 2.22 -29.43
C THR A 133 4.02 0.75 -29.31
N HIS A 134 4.39 0.31 -28.11
CA HIS A 134 4.91 -1.04 -27.86
C HIS A 134 3.83 -2.09 -27.56
N TYR A 135 2.74 -1.68 -26.91
CA TYR A 135 1.75 -2.59 -26.32
C TYR A 135 0.30 -2.24 -26.68
N GLY A 136 0.04 -1.10 -27.32
CA GLY A 136 -1.32 -0.62 -27.62
C GLY A 136 -1.96 -1.21 -28.89
N LYS A 137 -1.25 -2.11 -29.59
CA LYS A 137 -1.77 -2.84 -30.76
C LYS A 137 -1.93 -4.31 -30.38
N GLY A 138 -3.11 -4.64 -29.88
CA GLY A 138 -3.62 -5.98 -29.64
C GLY A 138 -5.08 -6.04 -30.05
#